data_AF-A0A6N9QIY7-F1
#
_entry.id   AF-A0A6N9QIY7-F1
#
_cell.length_a   1.000
_cell.length_b   1.000
_cell.length_c   1.000
_cell.angle_alpha   90.00
_cell.angle_beta   90.00
_cell.angle_gamma   90.00
#
_symmetry.space_group_name_H-M   'P 1'
#
loop_
_entity.id
_entity.type
_entity.pdbx_description
1 polymer ?
#
loop_
_entity_poly.entity_id
_entity_poly.type
_entity_poly.pdbx_seq_one_letter_code
_entity_poly.pdbx_strand_id
1 'polypeptide(L)'
;MDSYIDEITKEQFIEDTTIRETINNIYDMLADMPKEKRLAFFEQISKPKDLDFVKEMGGIYYVVCAHFDREQREDMITKVNRILA
;
A
#
# COMPACT_ATOMS: atom_id res chain seq x y z
N MET A 1 -5.74 -10.88 -38.65
CA MET A 1 -6.66 -10.68 -37.52
C MET A 1 -5.84 -9.93 -36.51
N ASP A 2 -5.85 -8.61 -36.62
CA ASP A 2 -4.89 -7.75 -35.93
C ASP A 2 -5.26 -7.70 -34.44
N SER A 3 -4.34 -8.13 -33.59
CA SER A 3 -4.55 -8.18 -32.14
C SER A 3 -4.71 -6.75 -31.62
N TYR A 4 -5.94 -6.42 -31.21
CA TYR A 4 -6.37 -5.13 -30.67
C TYR A 4 -5.84 -4.93 -29.23
N ILE A 5 -4.52 -4.92 -29.06
CA ILE A 5 -3.86 -4.64 -27.79
C ILE A 5 -2.84 -3.53 -28.02
N ASP A 6 -3.26 -2.30 -27.76
CA ASP A 6 -2.42 -1.10 -27.80
C ASP A 6 -1.34 -1.16 -26.70
N GLU A 7 -0.22 -0.45 -26.90
CA GLU A 7 0.95 -0.46 -25.99
C GLU A 7 0.58 -0.13 -24.54
N ILE A 8 -0.36 0.79 -24.32
CA ILE A 8 -0.91 1.16 -23.00
C ILE A 8 -1.55 -0.06 -22.30
N THR A 9 -2.32 -0.85 -23.05
CA THR A 9 -2.93 -2.08 -22.50
C THR A 9 -1.89 -3.15 -22.22
N LYS A 10 -0.80 -3.25 -23.00
CA LYS A 10 0.32 -4.17 -22.69
C LYS A 10 1.05 -3.77 -21.40
N GLU A 11 1.30 -2.48 -21.18
CA GLU A 11 1.94 -1.98 -19.96
C GLU A 11 1.10 -2.25 -18.70
N GLN A 12 -0.22 -2.07 -18.76
CA GLN A 12 -1.14 -2.48 -17.68
C GLN A 12 -1.10 -3.99 -17.38
N PHE A 13 -0.94 -4.85 -18.41
CA PHE A 13 -0.81 -6.30 -18.21
C PHE A 13 0.56 -6.70 -17.63
N ILE A 14 1.64 -5.97 -17.96
CA ILE A 14 2.98 -6.20 -17.40
C ILE A 14 3.02 -5.83 -15.91
N GLU A 15 2.33 -4.76 -15.52
CA GLU A 15 2.17 -4.35 -14.13
C GLU A 15 1.44 -5.45 -13.32
N ASP A 16 0.34 -6.00 -13.84
CA ASP A 16 -0.41 -7.11 -13.20
C ASP A 16 0.46 -8.38 -13.07
N THR A 17 1.28 -8.69 -14.08
CA THR A 17 2.17 -9.86 -14.06
C THR A 17 3.24 -9.73 -12.99
N THR A 18 3.90 -8.57 -12.92
CA THR A 18 4.97 -8.29 -11.94
C THR A 18 4.43 -8.28 -10.50
N ILE A 19 3.24 -7.71 -10.31
CA ILE A 19 2.54 -7.75 -9.02
C ILE A 19 2.22 -9.19 -8.63
N ARG A 20 1.71 -10.00 -9.57
CA ARG A 20 1.36 -11.41 -9.31
C ARG A 20 2.58 -12.26 -8.97
N GLU A 21 3.69 -12.07 -9.67
CA GLU A 21 4.97 -12.73 -9.34
C GLU A 21 5.47 -12.31 -7.95
N THR A 22 5.40 -11.02 -7.64
CA THR A 22 5.79 -10.51 -6.32
C THR A 22 4.94 -11.11 -5.21
N ILE A 23 3.62 -11.25 -5.42
CA ILE A 23 2.71 -11.91 -4.48
C ILE A 23 3.10 -13.38 -4.29
N ASN A 24 3.37 -14.10 -5.37
CA ASN A 24 3.79 -15.51 -5.28
C ASN A 24 5.10 -15.67 -4.50
N ASN A 25 6.09 -14.81 -4.75
CA ASN A 25 7.34 -14.82 -4.02
C ASN A 25 7.14 -14.59 -2.51
N ILE A 26 6.20 -13.72 -2.13
CA ILE A 26 5.83 -13.51 -0.72
C ILE A 26 5.18 -14.77 -0.14
N TYR A 27 4.31 -15.45 -0.90
CA TYR A 27 3.69 -16.70 -0.46
C TYR A 27 4.72 -17.80 -0.19
N ASP A 28 5.65 -18.00 -1.13
CA ASP A 28 6.71 -19.01 -0.98
C ASP A 28 7.62 -18.68 0.20
N MET A 29 8.02 -17.41 0.34
CA MET A 29 8.82 -16.93 1.47
C MET A 29 8.10 -17.16 2.82
N LEU A 30 6.79 -16.93 2.90
CA LEU A 30 6.00 -17.15 4.12
C LEU A 30 5.84 -18.64 4.44
N ALA A 31 5.71 -19.50 3.42
CA ALA A 31 5.57 -20.94 3.59
C ALA A 31 6.82 -21.56 4.24
N ASP A 32 8.01 -21.08 3.85
CA ASP A 32 9.31 -21.55 4.35
C ASP A 32 9.63 -21.07 5.78
N MET A 33 8.91 -20.07 6.30
CA MET A 33 9.12 -19.56 7.66
C MET A 33 8.42 -20.44 8.71
N PRO A 34 9.03 -20.67 9.90
CA PRO A 34 8.33 -21.23 11.04
C PRO A 34 7.30 -20.24 11.62
N LYS A 35 6.32 -20.76 12.36
CA LYS A 35 5.14 -20.01 12.85
C LYS A 35 5.52 -18.72 13.58
N GLU A 36 6.54 -18.77 14.43
CA GLU A 36 7.00 -17.64 15.25
C GLU A 36 7.57 -16.52 14.38
N LYS A 37 8.30 -16.88 13.31
CA LYS A 37 8.86 -15.90 12.36
C LYS A 37 7.77 -15.28 11.48
N ARG A 38 6.76 -16.06 11.08
CA ARG A 38 5.60 -15.52 10.35
C ARG A 38 4.86 -14.48 11.20
N LEU A 39 4.60 -14.79 12.47
CA LEU A 39 3.93 -13.87 13.39
C LEU A 39 4.73 -12.57 13.59
N ALA A 40 6.06 -12.67 13.79
CA ALA A 40 6.92 -11.49 13.89
C ALA A 40 6.94 -10.65 12.60
N PHE A 41 6.93 -11.28 11.42
CA PHE A 41 6.82 -10.58 10.14
C PHE A 41 5.49 -9.82 10.04
N PHE A 42 4.37 -10.48 10.39
CA PHE A 42 3.07 -9.83 10.41
C PHE A 42 2.99 -8.71 11.43
N GLU A 43 3.52 -8.86 12.64
CA GLU A 43 3.59 -7.78 13.63
C GLU A 43 4.41 -6.58 13.15
N GLN A 44 5.48 -6.80 12.39
CA GLN A 44 6.28 -5.71 11.81
C GLN A 44 5.53 -4.92 10.74
N ILE A 45 4.68 -5.58 9.94
CA ILE A 45 3.88 -4.93 8.89
C ILE A 45 2.48 -4.52 9.35
N SER A 46 1.99 -5.07 10.46
CA SER A 46 0.68 -4.77 11.05
C SER A 46 0.72 -3.61 12.03
N LYS A 47 1.92 -3.19 12.46
CA LYS A 47 2.06 -1.84 12.99
C LYS A 47 1.49 -0.93 11.92
N PRO A 48 0.55 -0.02 12.26
CA PRO A 48 0.20 1.01 11.31
C PRO A 48 1.52 1.67 10.93
N LYS A 49 1.99 1.43 9.71
CA LYS A 49 2.75 2.46 9.01
C LYS A 49 1.87 3.67 9.23
N ASP A 50 2.42 4.69 9.88
CA ASP A 50 1.76 5.98 9.97
C ASP A 50 1.10 6.19 8.62
N LEU A 51 -0.23 6.34 8.63
CA LEU A 51 -0.98 6.36 7.38
C LEU A 51 -0.48 7.60 6.67
N ASP A 52 0.52 7.42 5.82
CA ASP A 52 1.21 8.47 5.11
C ASP A 52 0.23 8.89 4.04
N PHE A 53 -0.64 9.83 4.38
CA PHE A 53 -1.53 10.43 3.40
C PHE A 53 -0.64 11.26 2.49
N VAL A 54 -0.35 10.70 1.32
CA VAL A 54 0.40 11.38 0.27
C VAL A 54 -0.61 12.13 -0.60
N LYS A 55 -0.48 13.46 -0.66
CA LYS A 55 -1.26 14.29 -1.58
C LYS A 55 -0.31 15.10 -2.47
N GLU A 56 -0.51 15.00 -3.77
CA GLU A 56 0.20 15.80 -4.77
C GLU A 56 -0.60 17.08 -5.04
N MET A 57 0.08 18.22 -4.96
CA MET A 57 -0.45 19.51 -5.38
C MET A 57 0.65 20.32 -6.06
N GLY A 58 0.50 20.57 -7.36
CA GLY A 58 1.42 21.44 -8.10
C GLY A 58 2.84 20.87 -8.21
N GLY A 59 2.98 19.55 -8.31
CA GLY A 59 4.26 18.84 -8.41
C GLY A 59 4.98 18.65 -7.07
N ILE A 60 4.37 19.03 -5.95
CA ILE A 60 4.92 18.84 -4.60
C ILE A 60 4.11 17.75 -3.88
N TYR A 61 4.82 16.78 -3.31
CA TYR A 61 4.23 15.71 -2.51
C TYR A 61 4.22 16.11 -1.03
N TYR A 62 3.02 16.19 -0.47
CA TYR A 62 2.81 16.42 0.96
C TYR A 62 2.54 15.08 1.64
N VAL A 63 3.32 14.78 2.67
CA VAL A 63 3.17 13.56 3.47
C VAL A 63 2.68 13.96 4.86
N VAL A 64 1.50 13.46 5.24
CA VAL A 64 0.95 13.66 6.59
C VAL A 64 1.06 12.35 7.36
N CYS A 65 1.99 12.29 8.31
CA CYS A 65 2.07 11.20 9.29
C CYS A 65 1.06 11.50 10.41
N ALA A 66 -0.08 10.80 10.41
CA ALA A 66 -1.10 10.97 11.45
C ALA A 66 -1.22 9.71 12.32
N HIS A 67 -0.99 9.86 13.62
CA HIS A 67 -1.36 8.85 14.61
C HIS A 67 -2.83 9.04 15.00
N PHE A 68 -3.60 7.94 14.93
CA PHE A 68 -5.01 7.91 15.34
C PHE A 68 -5.15 7.16 16.65
N ASP A 69 -5.71 7.85 17.64
CA ASP A 69 -6.09 7.26 18.92
C ASP A 69 -7.57 6.91 18.86
N ARG A 70 -7.89 5.62 19.05
CA ARG A 70 -9.26 5.11 18.99
C ARG A 70 -10.15 5.66 20.12
N GLU A 71 -9.56 6.09 21.23
CA GLU A 71 -10.28 6.70 22.37
C GLU A 71 -10.65 8.17 22.08
N GLN A 72 -10.01 8.81 21.09
CA GLN A 72 -10.31 10.18 20.70
C GLN A 72 -11.39 10.22 19.61
N ARG A 73 -12.39 11.09 19.79
CA ARG A 73 -13.57 11.23 18.92
C ARG A 73 -13.29 11.82 17.52
N GLU A 74 -12.03 11.95 17.12
CA GLU A 74 -11.69 12.56 15.84
C GLU A 74 -11.71 11.51 14.72
N ASP A 75 -12.65 11.68 13.79
CA ASP A 75 -12.74 10.87 12.59
C ASP A 75 -11.52 11.09 11.66
N MET A 76 -11.04 10.00 11.08
CA MET A 76 -9.84 9.97 10.23
C MET A 76 -9.95 10.93 9.05
N ILE A 77 -11.09 10.88 8.34
CA ILE A 77 -11.31 11.68 7.13
C ILE A 77 -11.32 13.17 7.47
N THR A 78 -11.97 13.52 8.58
CA THR A 78 -12.06 14.89 9.08
C THR A 78 -10.68 15.46 9.42
N LYS A 79 -9.83 14.69 10.11
CA LYS A 79 -8.48 15.11 10.49
C LYS A 79 -7.59 15.35 9.27
N VAL A 80 -7.63 14.45 8.30
CA VAL A 80 -6.83 14.52 7.06
C VAL A 80 -7.23 15.73 6.23
N ASN A 81 -8.53 15.96 6.05
CA ASN A 81 -9.02 17.12 5.29
C ASN A 81 -8.62 18.44 5.93
N ARG A 82 -8.56 18.52 7.28
CA ARG A 82 -8.09 19.73 7.97
C ARG A 82 -6.60 19.99 7.77
N ILE A 83 -5.76 18.95 7.77
CA ILE A 83 -4.30 19.11 7.63
C ILE A 83 -3.92 19.47 6.18
N LEU A 84 -4.69 18.97 5.20
CA LEU A 84 -4.42 19.16 3.78
C LEU A 84 -5.19 20.32 3.12
N ALA A 85 -5.89 21.16 3.91
CA ALA A 85 -6.62 22.35 3.45
C ALA A 85 -5.81 23.62 3.74
#